data_AF-A0A965YDN7-F1
#
_entry.id   AF-A0A965YDN7-F1
#
_cell.length_a   1.000
_cell.length_b   1.000
_cell.length_c   1.000
_cell.angle_alpha   90.00
_cell.angle_beta   90.00
_cell.angle_gamma   90.00
#
_symmetry.space_group_name_H-M   'P 1'
#
loop_
_entity.id
_entity.type
_entity.pdbx_description
1 polymer ?
#
loop_
_entity_poly.entity_id
_entity_poly.type
_entity_poly.pdbx_seq_one_letter_code
_entity_poly.pdbx_strand_id
1 'polypeptide(L)'
;MIANSIRTTENISSSNVGFIAYSLDSYCHSTQPLPRPTLHQDSSLRSIGSMNPPLGEDRALLHARVLQHHLLSTGVVDFDADCSLDISGFFAPKGGAMFGVLVALDGEGNEVLLKAFSGSCLGRRNLPGWVDHLIDDDSFFSFEKTFDQRIKELGNAMLLEADETKRNELMHARSELSREALKAYYSLYRIPTIQNERISLFSCFAEGKIPTGSGDCCAIKLLAYAFSHHLRPVSMAEFFFGDATADKKRTHLGFYGPCDEKCKPILKQMLGLDIVYQDKDLVVVNKPEHLLSVPGRGVERQDCVESRVRSLFPHAPLQCAAHRLDMDTSGLLVLGLTKQAHRSLSVQFQQQQVEKQYVALLEGVLTSEEGVITLPFRLDVGNRPRQIYDEHQGKWGTTSYKRLAVERLKSGKLVSRVLLTPHSGRTHQLRLHTSHPKGLGLPILGDRLYGTGMETRLHLHAHTLSFSHPVDGRRLCFTTTVPF
;
A
#
# COMPACT_ATOMS: atom_id res chain seq x y z
N MET A 1 9.58 9.05 22.66
CA MET A 1 9.74 8.15 23.83
C MET A 1 8.59 7.17 24.04
N ILE A 2 7.34 7.47 23.65
CA ILE A 2 6.19 6.55 23.87
C ILE A 2 6.23 5.28 23.00
N ALA A 3 6.77 5.33 21.77
CA ALA A 3 6.89 4.14 20.92
C ALA A 3 7.82 3.04 21.47
N ASN A 4 8.78 3.40 22.32
CA ASN A 4 9.68 2.42 22.97
C ASN A 4 9.16 1.92 24.32
N SER A 5 8.17 2.59 24.93
CA SER A 5 7.60 2.21 26.24
C SER A 5 6.47 1.16 26.13
N ILE A 6 5.89 0.98 24.94
CA ILE A 6 4.78 0.03 24.70
C ILE A 6 5.29 -1.42 24.43
N ARG A 7 6.60 -1.62 24.20
CA ARG A 7 7.17 -2.92 23.79
C ARG A 7 7.75 -3.79 24.92
N THR A 8 7.56 -3.43 26.17
CA THR A 8 8.09 -4.21 27.30
C THR A 8 6.95 -4.67 28.19
N THR A 9 6.41 -5.85 27.89
CA THR A 9 5.95 -6.89 28.84
C THR A 9 5.22 -7.98 28.08
N GLU A 10 5.94 -8.98 27.59
CA GLU A 10 5.42 -10.32 27.32
C GLU A 10 6.61 -11.28 27.29
N ASN A 11 6.84 -11.97 28.41
CA ASN A 11 7.58 -13.23 28.49
C ASN A 11 7.36 -13.81 29.89
N ILE A 12 6.37 -14.69 30.02
CA ILE A 12 6.28 -15.63 31.14
C ILE A 12 6.38 -17.04 30.56
N SER A 13 7.62 -17.53 30.64
CA SER A 13 8.08 -18.88 30.99
C SER A 13 7.20 -20.10 30.65
N SER A 14 7.82 -21.05 29.94
CA SER A 14 7.76 -22.45 30.33
C SER A 14 9.16 -23.08 30.21
N SER A 15 9.54 -23.71 31.32
CA SER A 15 10.77 -24.43 31.62
C SER A 15 10.92 -25.73 30.83
N ASN A 16 12.14 -26.09 30.42
CA ASN A 16 12.73 -27.39 30.76
C ASN A 16 14.24 -27.47 30.46
N VAL A 17 14.97 -27.69 31.56
CA VAL A 17 16.25 -28.35 31.83
C VAL A 17 16.88 -29.18 30.69
N GLY A 18 18.20 -29.04 30.52
CA GLY A 18 19.03 -30.09 29.90
C GLY A 18 20.42 -29.64 29.43
N PHE A 19 21.44 -29.86 30.28
CA PHE A 19 22.88 -29.71 30.02
C PHE A 19 23.38 -30.45 28.76
N ILE A 20 24.44 -29.94 28.12
CA ILE A 20 25.75 -30.61 27.93
C ILE A 20 26.76 -29.62 27.30
N ALA A 21 27.93 -29.55 27.92
CA ALA A 21 29.11 -28.80 27.51
C ALA A 21 30.01 -29.61 26.55
N TYR A 22 30.73 -28.95 25.63
CA TYR A 22 32.09 -29.26 25.16
C TYR A 22 32.61 -27.98 24.46
N SER A 23 33.59 -27.28 25.03
CA SER A 23 35.05 -27.46 24.90
C SER A 23 35.64 -26.56 23.82
N LEU A 24 36.60 -25.76 24.28
CA LEU A 24 37.51 -24.90 23.54
C LEU A 24 38.31 -25.68 22.50
N ASP A 25 38.65 -25.04 21.38
CA ASP A 25 40.03 -24.99 20.95
C ASP A 25 40.35 -23.77 20.08
N SER A 26 41.56 -23.29 20.33
CA SER A 26 42.23 -22.06 19.91
C SER A 26 42.73 -22.14 18.46
N TYR A 27 42.94 -21.02 17.76
CA TYR A 27 44.19 -20.75 17.00
C TYR A 27 44.26 -19.30 16.46
N CYS A 28 45.49 -18.78 16.47
CA CYS A 28 45.94 -17.40 16.31
C CYS A 28 45.87 -16.78 14.89
N HIS A 29 45.86 -15.44 14.91
CA HIS A 29 46.47 -14.46 13.98
C HIS A 29 46.58 -14.77 12.47
N SER A 30 45.90 -13.96 11.66
CA SER A 30 46.54 -13.32 10.50
C SER A 30 45.85 -12.01 10.13
N THR A 31 46.63 -10.96 9.96
CA THR A 31 46.25 -9.64 9.44
C THR A 31 46.14 -9.70 7.92
N GLN A 32 44.95 -9.43 7.36
CA GLN A 32 44.80 -9.16 5.92
C GLN A 32 43.89 -7.94 5.68
N PRO A 33 44.19 -7.11 4.67
CA PRO A 33 43.51 -5.86 4.41
C PRO A 33 42.10 -6.07 3.86
N LEU A 34 41.20 -5.16 4.24
CA LEU A 34 39.80 -5.09 3.81
C LEU A 34 39.64 -5.21 2.28
N PRO A 35 38.71 -6.04 1.77
CA PRO A 35 38.47 -6.14 0.34
C PRO A 35 37.77 -4.87 -0.17
N ARG A 36 38.24 -4.36 -1.31
CA ARG A 36 37.59 -3.29 -2.08
C ARG A 36 36.16 -3.71 -2.45
N PRO A 37 35.16 -2.82 -2.36
CA PRO A 37 33.80 -3.16 -2.74
C PRO A 37 33.74 -3.36 -4.26
N THR A 38 33.50 -4.61 -4.67
CA THR A 38 33.05 -4.94 -6.01
C THR A 38 31.66 -4.35 -6.21
N LEU A 39 31.51 -3.52 -7.24
CA LEU A 39 30.23 -3.07 -7.78
C LEU A 39 29.48 -4.28 -8.33
N HIS A 40 28.82 -5.04 -7.46
CA HIS A 40 27.76 -5.94 -7.87
C HIS A 40 26.54 -5.08 -8.21
N GLN A 41 26.17 -5.08 -9.49
CA GLN A 41 24.83 -4.73 -9.92
C GLN A 41 23.87 -5.70 -9.24
N ASP A 42 23.38 -5.31 -8.07
CA ASP A 42 22.36 -6.05 -7.34
C ASP A 42 21.04 -5.87 -8.10
N SER A 43 20.81 -6.73 -9.10
CA SER A 43 19.48 -7.06 -9.57
C SER A 43 18.78 -7.86 -8.47
N SER A 44 18.48 -7.19 -7.36
CA SER A 44 17.70 -7.77 -6.29
C SER A 44 16.33 -8.13 -6.86
N LEU A 45 16.03 -9.43 -6.84
CA LEU A 45 14.68 -9.96 -6.89
C LEU A 45 13.90 -9.28 -5.77
N ARG A 46 13.27 -8.12 -6.05
CA ARG A 46 12.33 -7.48 -5.13
C ARG A 46 11.25 -8.51 -4.86
N SER A 47 11.18 -9.01 -3.62
CA SER A 47 10.08 -9.86 -3.21
C SER A 47 8.79 -9.08 -3.47
N ILE A 48 7.84 -9.72 -4.13
CA ILE A 48 6.55 -9.14 -4.58
C ILE A 48 5.64 -8.79 -3.36
N GLY A 49 6.19 -8.78 -2.13
CA GLY A 49 5.48 -8.56 -0.88
C GLY A 49 5.69 -7.20 -0.21
N SER A 50 6.62 -6.36 -0.66
CA SER A 50 6.75 -4.99 -0.14
C SER A 50 6.18 -3.97 -1.11
N MET A 51 5.33 -3.05 -0.63
CA MET A 51 4.87 -1.91 -1.42
C MET A 51 6.05 -1.18 -2.08
N ASN A 52 6.02 -0.98 -3.40
CA ASN A 52 6.95 -0.07 -4.06
C ASN A 52 6.68 1.37 -3.60
N PRO A 53 7.66 2.29 -3.68
CA PRO A 53 7.37 3.70 -3.49
C PRO A 53 6.20 4.14 -4.38
N PRO A 54 5.31 5.03 -3.92
CA PRO A 54 4.18 5.53 -4.70
C PRO A 54 4.60 6.41 -5.90
N LEU A 55 5.86 6.85 -5.96
CA LEU A 55 6.45 7.68 -7.01
C LEU A 55 7.73 7.02 -7.51
N GLY A 56 8.18 7.32 -8.74
CA GLY A 56 9.43 6.78 -9.28
C GLY A 56 10.64 7.07 -8.37
N GLU A 57 11.73 6.31 -8.53
CA GLU A 57 12.93 6.44 -7.68
C GLU A 57 14.06 7.26 -8.34
N ASP A 58 14.06 7.41 -9.67
CA ASP A 58 15.23 7.77 -10.51
C ASP A 58 15.94 9.12 -10.17
N ARG A 59 15.33 10.02 -9.39
CA ARG A 59 16.00 11.25 -8.89
C ARG A 59 16.24 11.21 -7.38
N ALA A 60 15.21 10.87 -6.59
CA ALA A 60 15.33 10.78 -5.14
C ALA A 60 16.37 9.75 -4.69
N LEU A 61 16.58 8.66 -5.46
CA LEU A 61 17.59 7.66 -5.16
C LEU A 61 19.02 8.24 -5.15
N LEU A 62 19.32 9.17 -6.07
CA LEU A 62 20.62 9.84 -6.11
C LEU A 62 20.84 10.67 -4.83
N HIS A 63 19.86 11.51 -4.47
CA HIS A 63 19.93 12.32 -3.26
C HIS A 63 19.95 11.48 -1.98
N ALA A 64 19.23 10.37 -1.94
CA ALA A 64 19.26 9.44 -0.82
C ALA A 64 20.65 8.78 -0.67
N ARG A 65 21.33 8.45 -1.78
CA ARG A 65 22.72 7.97 -1.73
C ARG A 65 23.69 9.06 -1.27
N VAL A 66 23.49 10.31 -1.66
CA VAL A 66 24.26 11.45 -1.14
C VAL A 66 24.06 11.59 0.36
N LEU A 67 22.82 11.48 0.86
CA LEU A 67 22.53 11.50 2.29
C LEU A 67 23.17 10.31 3.01
N GLN A 68 23.14 9.10 2.46
CA GLN A 68 23.87 7.95 3.02
C GLN A 68 25.36 8.25 3.15
N HIS A 69 25.98 8.78 2.09
CA HIS A 69 27.40 9.13 2.10
C HIS A 69 27.72 10.21 3.14
N HIS A 70 26.85 11.22 3.28
CA HIS A 70 26.99 12.28 4.28
C HIS A 70 26.96 11.74 5.70
N LEU A 71 25.97 10.90 6.03
CA LEU A 71 25.86 10.26 7.35
C LEU A 71 27.13 9.49 7.69
N LEU A 72 27.68 8.73 6.74
CA LEU A 72 28.88 7.93 6.94
C LEU A 72 30.16 8.75 7.06
N SER A 73 30.29 9.82 6.28
CA SER A 73 31.52 10.63 6.22
C SER A 73 31.63 11.63 7.37
N THR A 74 30.50 12.17 7.82
CA THR A 74 30.48 13.18 8.89
C THR A 74 30.22 12.57 10.27
N GLY A 75 29.62 11.38 10.33
CA GLY A 75 29.20 10.77 11.58
C GLY A 75 28.04 11.50 12.28
N VAL A 76 27.37 12.42 11.58
CA VAL A 76 26.25 13.20 12.13
C VAL A 76 25.07 13.25 11.18
N VAL A 77 23.87 13.51 11.71
CA VAL A 77 22.63 13.53 10.92
C VAL A 77 22.46 14.79 10.05
N ASP A 78 23.03 15.93 10.44
CA ASP A 78 22.69 17.24 9.84
C ASP A 78 23.63 17.72 8.73
N PHE A 79 23.08 18.49 7.76
CA PHE A 79 23.76 19.09 6.61
C PHE A 79 24.13 20.57 6.81
N ASP A 80 23.31 21.36 7.54
CA ASP A 80 23.30 22.82 7.34
C ASP A 80 23.43 23.72 8.58
N ALA A 81 23.26 23.28 9.86
CA ALA A 81 23.85 23.92 11.06
C ALA A 81 23.29 23.44 12.43
N ASP A 82 24.17 23.55 13.44
CA ASP A 82 23.95 23.69 14.89
C ASP A 82 23.59 22.48 15.75
N CYS A 83 23.18 21.34 15.18
CA CYS A 83 22.94 20.11 15.96
C CYS A 83 23.65 18.90 15.36
N SER A 84 24.89 18.65 15.80
CA SER A 84 25.65 17.43 15.50
C SER A 84 25.10 16.24 16.31
N LEU A 85 24.01 15.62 15.82
CA LEU A 85 23.53 14.36 16.39
C LEU A 85 24.41 13.21 15.92
N ASP A 86 25.20 12.66 16.85
CA ASP A 86 26.06 11.51 16.62
C ASP A 86 25.24 10.28 16.21
N ILE A 87 25.59 9.71 15.06
CA ILE A 87 24.93 8.54 14.49
C ILE A 87 25.16 7.24 15.28
N SER A 88 26.10 7.21 16.24
CA SER A 88 26.44 6.01 17.02
C SER A 88 25.22 5.37 17.67
N GLY A 89 24.25 6.19 18.10
CA GLY A 89 22.98 5.72 18.68
C GLY A 89 22.11 4.88 17.74
N PHE A 90 22.29 4.97 16.42
CA PHE A 90 21.58 4.11 15.46
C PHE A 90 22.06 2.66 15.47
N PHE A 91 23.25 2.38 16.00
CA PHE A 91 23.82 1.05 16.08
C PHE A 91 23.69 0.42 17.48
N ALA A 92 23.03 1.11 18.42
CA ALA A 92 22.65 0.53 19.70
C ALA A 92 21.54 -0.53 19.51
N PRO A 93 21.33 -1.46 20.47
CA PRO A 93 20.25 -2.44 20.40
C PRO A 93 18.88 -1.76 20.23
N LYS A 94 18.10 -2.20 19.22
CA LYS A 94 16.84 -1.57 18.79
C LYS A 94 16.99 -0.14 18.25
N GLY A 95 18.21 0.25 17.89
CA GLY A 95 18.52 1.49 17.19
C GLY A 95 18.10 1.45 15.72
N GLY A 96 18.41 2.55 15.03
CA GLY A 96 18.17 2.72 13.61
C GLY A 96 16.89 3.47 13.28
N ALA A 97 16.87 4.09 12.10
CA ALA A 97 15.72 4.83 11.60
C ALA A 97 15.60 4.68 10.08
N MET A 98 14.38 4.84 9.58
CA MET A 98 14.20 5.12 8.16
C MET A 98 14.50 6.58 7.90
N PHE A 99 15.14 6.82 6.77
CA PHE A 99 15.34 8.13 6.17
C PHE A 99 14.65 8.12 4.81
N GLY A 100 13.96 9.20 4.49
CA GLY A 100 13.28 9.37 3.21
C GLY A 100 13.69 10.67 2.57
N VAL A 101 13.75 10.64 1.25
CA VAL A 101 14.02 11.79 0.40
C VAL A 101 12.91 11.89 -0.64
N LEU A 102 12.37 13.10 -0.82
CA LEU A 102 11.42 13.42 -1.86
C LEU A 102 11.98 14.54 -2.72
N VAL A 103 12.00 14.31 -4.04
CA VAL A 103 12.17 15.39 -5.03
C VAL A 103 10.78 15.82 -5.46
N ALA A 104 10.47 17.09 -5.27
CA ALA A 104 9.24 17.72 -5.71
C ALA A 104 9.55 18.91 -6.60
N LEU A 105 8.54 19.47 -7.26
CA LEU A 105 8.64 20.71 -8.03
C LEU A 105 7.72 21.76 -7.42
N ASP A 106 8.20 23.00 -7.34
CA ASP A 106 7.36 24.14 -6.98
C ASP A 106 6.47 24.60 -8.15
N GLY A 107 5.73 25.70 -7.95
CA GLY A 107 4.84 26.27 -8.97
C GLY A 107 5.57 26.84 -10.20
N GLU A 108 6.87 27.13 -10.08
CA GLU A 108 7.72 27.61 -11.17
C GLU A 108 8.43 26.46 -11.90
N GLY A 109 8.37 25.25 -11.35
CA GLY A 109 9.03 24.06 -11.87
C GLY A 109 10.46 23.87 -11.37
N ASN A 110 10.88 24.60 -10.32
CA ASN A 110 12.17 24.38 -9.67
C ASN A 110 12.11 23.13 -8.79
N GLU A 111 13.22 22.38 -8.74
CA GLU A 111 13.32 21.22 -7.86
C GLU A 111 13.45 21.64 -6.39
N VAL A 112 12.58 21.08 -5.56
CA VAL A 112 12.61 21.19 -4.11
C VAL A 112 12.95 19.83 -3.54
N LEU A 113 14.04 19.77 -2.76
CA LEU A 113 14.50 18.56 -2.09
C LEU A 113 13.99 18.55 -0.65
N LEU A 114 13.22 17.52 -0.29
CA LEU A 114 12.75 17.30 1.08
C LEU A 114 13.39 16.04 1.66
N LYS A 115 13.69 16.08 2.96
CA LYS A 115 14.23 14.95 3.72
C LYS A 115 13.45 14.75 5.01
N ALA A 116 13.23 13.50 5.40
CA ALA A 116 12.51 13.12 6.60
C ALA A 116 13.14 11.88 7.24
N PHE A 117 12.92 11.69 8.53
CA PHE A 117 13.19 10.43 9.23
C PHE A 117 11.91 9.88 9.88
N SER A 118 11.83 8.57 10.10
CA SER A 118 10.66 7.94 10.73
C SER A 118 10.66 8.07 12.24
N GLY A 119 9.49 8.37 12.83
CA GLY A 119 9.37 8.48 14.29
C GLY A 119 10.30 9.56 14.84
N SER A 120 11.04 9.25 15.91
CA SER A 120 12.05 10.16 16.46
C SER A 120 13.46 9.79 16.00
N CYS A 121 14.27 10.78 15.65
CA CYS A 121 15.69 10.64 15.37
C CYS A 121 16.50 10.92 16.65
N LEU A 122 17.08 9.88 17.25
CA LEU A 122 17.96 9.99 18.43
C LEU A 122 17.34 10.82 19.57
N GLY A 123 16.03 10.61 19.82
CA GLY A 123 15.28 11.30 20.86
C GLY A 123 14.66 12.64 20.44
N ARG A 124 14.99 13.19 19.27
CA ARG A 124 14.38 14.40 18.70
C ARG A 124 13.22 14.03 17.77
N ARG A 125 12.11 14.78 17.86
CA ARG A 125 10.96 14.66 16.94
C ARG A 125 11.18 15.45 15.65
N ASN A 126 11.58 16.69 15.79
CA ASN A 126 11.84 17.61 14.68
C ASN A 126 13.32 18.02 14.66
N LEU A 127 13.86 18.29 13.47
CA LEU A 127 15.22 18.79 13.27
C LEU A 127 15.18 19.93 12.24
N PRO A 128 15.92 21.03 12.43
CA PRO A 128 16.00 22.10 11.43
C PRO A 128 16.38 21.57 10.04
N GLY A 129 15.68 22.04 9.00
CA GLY A 129 15.92 21.59 7.62
C GLY A 129 15.37 20.19 7.28
N TRP A 130 14.69 19.53 8.21
CA TRP A 130 13.97 18.27 7.96
C TRP A 130 12.46 18.51 7.97
N VAL A 131 11.71 17.64 7.31
CA VAL A 131 10.25 17.68 7.36
C VAL A 131 9.77 17.23 8.73
N ASP A 132 9.06 18.14 9.39
CA ASP A 132 8.47 17.98 10.71
C ASP A 132 7.37 16.91 10.76
N HIS A 133 7.02 16.50 11.98
CA HIS A 133 5.84 15.68 12.23
C HIS A 133 4.55 16.38 11.80
N LEU A 134 3.55 15.58 11.40
CA LEU A 134 2.22 16.10 11.05
C LEU A 134 1.46 16.70 12.24
N ILE A 135 1.81 16.30 13.47
CA ILE A 135 1.25 16.85 14.70
C ILE A 135 2.22 17.91 15.20
N ASP A 136 1.73 19.15 15.32
CA ASP A 136 2.47 20.28 15.86
C ASP A 136 2.91 20.03 17.31
N ASP A 137 3.96 20.73 17.71
CA ASP A 137 4.58 20.52 19.01
C ASP A 137 3.66 20.93 20.16
N ASP A 138 2.83 21.98 20.02
CA ASP A 138 1.90 22.42 21.07
C ASP A 138 0.83 21.35 21.36
N SER A 139 0.20 20.83 20.30
CA SER A 139 -0.78 19.74 20.39
C SER A 139 -0.14 18.48 21.01
N PHE A 140 1.10 18.18 20.64
CA PHE A 140 1.84 17.05 21.20
C PHE A 140 2.15 17.22 22.69
N PHE A 141 2.68 18.38 23.10
CA PHE A 141 3.00 18.64 24.50
C PHE A 141 1.75 18.67 25.37
N SER A 142 0.63 19.21 24.85
CA SER A 142 -0.66 19.14 25.53
C SER A 142 -1.09 17.69 25.75
N PHE A 143 -0.97 16.83 24.72
CA PHE A 143 -1.26 15.41 24.82
C PHE A 143 -0.35 14.70 25.85
N GLU A 144 0.95 14.94 25.79
CA GLU A 144 1.94 14.35 26.70
C GLU A 144 1.62 14.70 28.16
N LYS A 145 1.30 15.98 28.44
CA LYS A 145 0.91 16.45 29.78
C LYS A 145 -0.35 15.76 30.31
N THR A 146 -1.31 15.44 29.46
CA THR A 146 -2.57 14.80 29.88
C THR A 146 -2.41 13.31 30.22
N PHE A 147 -1.63 12.57 29.43
CA PHE A 147 -1.60 11.10 29.52
C PHE A 147 -0.29 10.53 30.03
N ASP A 148 0.86 11.09 29.65
CA ASP A 148 2.17 10.44 29.85
C ASP A 148 2.54 10.36 31.33
N GLN A 149 2.25 11.40 32.12
CA GLN A 149 2.49 11.40 33.56
C GLN A 149 1.71 10.29 34.27
N ARG A 150 0.41 10.17 33.99
CA ARG A 150 -0.45 9.15 34.61
C ARG A 150 -0.07 7.72 34.20
N ILE A 151 0.34 7.52 32.94
CA ILE A 151 0.83 6.22 32.46
C ILE A 151 2.12 5.82 33.17
N LYS A 152 3.05 6.77 33.37
CA LYS A 152 4.29 6.55 34.12
C LYS A 152 4.03 6.23 35.59
N GLU A 153 3.12 6.96 36.24
CA GLU A 153 2.71 6.73 37.62
C GLU A 153 2.13 5.32 37.82
N LEU A 154 1.20 4.89 36.95
CA LEU A 154 0.65 3.53 36.99
C LEU A 154 1.71 2.46 36.74
N GLY A 155 2.64 2.71 35.80
CA GLY A 155 3.77 1.80 35.54
C GLY A 155 4.69 1.63 36.74
N ASN A 156 5.02 2.72 37.43
CA ASN A 156 5.84 2.69 38.65
C ASN A 156 5.09 2.02 39.81
N ALA A 157 3.81 2.33 40.00
CA ALA A 157 2.98 1.69 41.02
C ALA A 157 2.91 0.17 40.83
N MET A 158 2.78 -0.29 39.57
CA MET A 158 2.76 -1.72 39.24
C MET A 158 4.08 -2.44 39.56
N LEU A 159 5.22 -1.77 39.41
CA LEU A 159 6.55 -2.33 39.75
C LEU A 159 6.78 -2.45 41.26
N LEU A 160 6.18 -1.55 42.04
CA LEU A 160 6.33 -1.49 43.50
C LEU A 160 5.29 -2.35 44.25
N GLU A 161 4.22 -2.76 43.57
CA GLU A 161 3.12 -3.50 44.19
C GLU A 161 3.44 -4.99 44.35
N ALA A 162 3.34 -5.47 45.59
CA ALA A 162 3.66 -6.85 45.95
C ALA A 162 2.44 -7.77 45.78
N ASP A 163 1.24 -7.23 45.97
CA ASP A 163 -0.02 -7.97 45.84
C ASP A 163 -0.37 -8.25 44.37
N GLU A 164 -0.59 -9.51 44.04
CA GLU A 164 -0.85 -9.94 42.66
C GLU A 164 -2.19 -9.44 42.12
N THR A 165 -3.22 -9.35 42.96
CA THR A 165 -4.55 -8.86 42.57
C THR A 165 -4.48 -7.37 42.24
N LYS A 166 -3.86 -6.58 43.11
CA LYS A 166 -3.66 -5.13 42.89
C LYS A 166 -2.76 -4.84 41.69
N ARG A 167 -1.71 -5.65 41.47
CA ARG A 167 -0.90 -5.55 40.25
C ARG A 167 -1.73 -5.76 38.99
N ASN A 168 -2.62 -6.75 38.98
CA ASN A 168 -3.50 -7.01 37.84
C ASN A 168 -4.49 -5.86 37.60
N GLU A 169 -5.03 -5.26 38.65
CA GLU A 169 -5.88 -4.06 38.56
C GLU A 169 -5.12 -2.86 37.96
N LEU A 170 -3.89 -2.60 38.45
CA LEU A 170 -3.03 -1.54 37.92
C LEU A 170 -2.64 -1.80 36.46
N MET A 171 -2.38 -3.05 36.09
CA MET A 171 -2.11 -3.46 34.72
C MET A 171 -3.32 -3.19 33.82
N HIS A 172 -4.54 -3.53 34.27
CA HIS A 172 -5.77 -3.24 33.53
C HIS A 172 -5.99 -1.73 33.35
N ALA A 173 -5.89 -0.96 34.44
CA ALA A 173 -6.02 0.50 34.41
C ALA A 173 -4.99 1.16 33.48
N ARG A 174 -3.73 0.71 33.51
CA ARG A 174 -2.68 1.19 32.60
C ARG A 174 -3.00 0.85 31.14
N SER A 175 -3.50 -0.35 30.87
CA SER A 175 -3.88 -0.80 29.53
C SER A 175 -5.01 0.07 28.97
N GLU A 176 -6.05 0.33 29.77
CA GLU A 176 -7.17 1.19 29.38
C GLU A 176 -6.73 2.62 29.10
N LEU A 177 -5.94 3.21 30.00
CA LEU A 177 -5.40 4.57 29.83
C LEU A 177 -4.49 4.66 28.59
N SER A 178 -3.68 3.63 28.33
CA SER A 178 -2.82 3.59 27.14
C SER A 178 -3.64 3.54 25.85
N ARG A 179 -4.76 2.81 25.84
CA ARG A 179 -5.69 2.75 24.71
C ARG A 179 -6.39 4.11 24.49
N GLU A 180 -6.82 4.76 25.57
CA GLU A 180 -7.40 6.10 25.51
C GLU A 180 -6.39 7.12 24.98
N ALA A 181 -5.16 7.10 25.50
CA ALA A 181 -4.08 7.98 25.07
C ALA A 181 -3.75 7.79 23.57
N LEU A 182 -3.62 6.54 23.09
CA LEU A 182 -3.40 6.28 21.67
C LEU A 182 -4.54 6.81 20.80
N LYS A 183 -5.79 6.64 21.24
CA LYS A 183 -6.96 7.18 20.52
C LYS A 183 -6.94 8.71 20.48
N ALA A 184 -6.61 9.36 21.59
CA ALA A 184 -6.46 10.81 21.67
C ALA A 184 -5.34 11.31 20.76
N TYR A 185 -4.16 10.68 20.81
CA TYR A 185 -3.03 11.00 19.93
C TYR A 185 -3.39 10.87 18.45
N TYR A 186 -4.02 9.76 18.05
CA TYR A 186 -4.44 9.54 16.66
C TYR A 186 -5.49 10.53 16.18
N SER A 187 -6.28 11.13 17.08
CA SER A 187 -7.29 12.13 16.72
C SER A 187 -6.70 13.49 16.31
N LEU A 188 -5.45 13.76 16.69
CA LEU A 188 -4.70 14.96 16.34
C LEU A 188 -4.28 14.98 14.86
N TYR A 189 -4.16 13.82 14.21
CA TYR A 189 -3.73 13.77 12.81
C TYR A 189 -4.74 14.43 11.87
N ARG A 190 -4.21 15.33 11.04
CA ARG A 190 -4.89 15.95 9.89
C ARG A 190 -4.00 15.78 8.67
N ILE A 191 -4.21 14.70 7.94
CA ILE A 191 -3.33 14.27 6.85
C ILE A 191 -3.81 14.92 5.54
N PRO A 192 -3.01 15.76 4.87
CA PRO A 192 -3.40 16.35 3.60
C PRO A 192 -3.35 15.33 2.47
N THR A 193 -4.23 15.47 1.49
CA THR A 193 -4.29 14.62 0.29
C THR A 193 -3.86 15.38 -0.96
N ILE A 194 -3.60 14.65 -2.04
CA ILE A 194 -3.30 15.25 -3.36
C ILE A 194 -4.45 16.09 -3.91
N GLN A 195 -5.69 15.87 -3.43
CA GLN A 195 -6.86 16.68 -3.74
C GLN A 195 -7.00 17.92 -2.85
N ASN A 196 -6.01 18.23 -2.00
CA ASN A 196 -6.04 19.33 -1.04
C ASN A 196 -7.15 19.18 0.04
N GLU A 197 -7.55 17.95 0.32
CA GLU A 197 -8.44 17.62 1.43
C GLU A 197 -7.62 17.24 2.66
N ARG A 198 -8.25 17.22 3.84
CA ARG A 198 -7.63 16.73 5.09
C ARG A 198 -8.40 15.54 5.62
N ILE A 199 -7.73 14.40 5.75
CA ILE A 199 -8.31 13.17 6.26
C ILE A 199 -7.81 12.86 7.67
N SER A 200 -8.61 12.10 8.41
CA SER A 200 -8.24 11.58 9.72
C SER A 200 -7.39 10.32 9.58
N LEU A 201 -6.49 10.06 10.52
CA LEU A 201 -5.79 8.78 10.57
C LEU A 201 -6.78 7.61 10.72
N PHE A 202 -7.88 7.81 11.46
CA PHE A 202 -8.91 6.79 11.66
C PHE A 202 -9.61 6.35 10.37
N SER A 203 -9.80 7.25 9.41
CA SER A 203 -10.45 6.89 8.13
C SER A 203 -9.55 6.04 7.23
N CYS A 204 -8.27 5.90 7.55
CA CYS A 204 -7.32 5.12 6.76
C CYS A 204 -7.34 3.62 7.11
N PHE A 205 -7.82 3.23 8.29
CA PHE A 205 -7.73 1.85 8.79
C PHE A 205 -9.12 1.26 9.03
N ALA A 206 -9.42 0.14 8.37
CA ALA A 206 -10.63 -0.63 8.64
C ALA A 206 -10.63 -1.12 10.10
N GLU A 207 -11.78 -1.06 10.76
CA GLU A 207 -11.99 -1.48 12.17
C GLU A 207 -11.22 -0.69 13.25
N GLY A 208 -10.57 0.43 12.88
CA GLY A 208 -9.90 1.32 13.85
C GLY A 208 -8.63 0.74 14.50
N LYS A 209 -8.16 -0.44 14.08
CA LYS A 209 -6.88 -1.01 14.51
C LYS A 209 -5.75 -0.30 13.78
N ILE A 210 -5.21 0.75 14.41
CA ILE A 210 -4.11 1.56 13.88
C ILE A 210 -2.79 1.06 14.49
N PRO A 211 -1.86 0.52 13.69
CA PRO A 211 -0.56 0.10 14.19
C PRO A 211 0.23 1.28 14.80
N THR A 212 0.96 1.04 15.88
CA THR A 212 1.77 2.07 16.55
C THR A 212 2.80 2.70 15.60
N GLY A 213 2.86 4.03 15.61
CA GLY A 213 3.74 4.83 14.75
C GLY A 213 3.21 5.05 13.32
N SER A 214 1.95 4.70 13.05
CA SER A 214 1.27 5.12 11.82
C SER A 214 1.15 6.65 11.78
N GLY A 215 1.40 7.25 10.62
CA GLY A 215 1.41 8.71 10.43
C GLY A 215 2.79 9.36 10.56
N ASP A 216 3.72 8.73 11.30
CA ASP A 216 5.08 9.26 11.54
C ASP A 216 6.15 8.68 10.60
N CYS A 217 5.75 8.03 9.51
CA CYS A 217 6.64 7.42 8.52
C CYS A 217 7.13 8.45 7.49
N CYS A 218 8.32 8.25 6.92
CA CYS A 218 8.96 9.22 6.00
C CYS A 218 8.06 9.58 4.82
N ALA A 219 7.53 8.60 4.08
CA ALA A 219 6.64 8.85 2.95
C ALA A 219 5.43 9.71 3.31
N ILE A 220 4.81 9.47 4.46
CA ILE A 220 3.64 10.22 4.91
C ILE A 220 4.02 11.67 5.19
N LYS A 221 5.12 11.91 5.92
CA LYS A 221 5.60 13.26 6.22
C LYS A 221 5.98 14.03 4.97
N LEU A 222 6.78 13.42 4.09
CA LEU A 222 7.25 14.04 2.86
C LEU A 222 6.10 14.43 1.93
N LEU A 223 5.16 13.51 1.68
CA LEU A 223 4.00 13.79 0.84
C LEU A 223 3.06 14.79 1.51
N ALA A 224 2.88 14.71 2.83
CA ALA A 224 2.03 15.66 3.53
C ALA A 224 2.55 17.09 3.45
N TYR A 225 3.85 17.27 3.61
CA TYR A 225 4.52 18.55 3.39
C TYR A 225 4.34 19.02 1.96
N ALA A 226 4.64 18.17 0.97
CA ALA A 226 4.51 18.52 -0.43
C ALA A 226 3.09 19.00 -0.78
N PHE A 227 2.05 18.28 -0.34
CA PHE A 227 0.67 18.67 -0.60
C PHE A 227 0.26 19.96 0.12
N SER A 228 0.70 20.15 1.37
CA SER A 228 0.39 21.37 2.14
C SER A 228 1.05 22.62 1.57
N HIS A 229 2.19 22.46 0.88
CA HIS A 229 2.94 23.53 0.25
C HIS A 229 2.71 23.62 -1.27
N HIS A 230 1.70 22.91 -1.80
CA HIS A 230 1.40 22.85 -3.23
C HIS A 230 2.57 22.44 -4.12
N LEU A 231 3.52 21.69 -3.56
CA LEU A 231 4.62 21.09 -4.30
C LEU A 231 4.12 19.85 -5.04
N ARG A 232 4.60 19.64 -6.26
CA ARG A 232 4.31 18.47 -7.07
C ARG A 232 5.34 17.38 -6.81
N PRO A 233 5.00 16.27 -6.14
CA PRO A 233 5.94 15.18 -5.92
C PRO A 233 6.36 14.54 -7.26
N VAL A 234 7.65 14.24 -7.43
CA VAL A 234 8.20 13.64 -8.66
C VAL A 234 8.80 12.27 -8.39
N SER A 235 9.62 12.17 -7.36
CA SER A 235 10.30 10.92 -7.02
C SER A 235 10.55 10.81 -5.53
N MET A 236 10.55 9.59 -5.01
CA MET A 236 10.77 9.33 -3.58
C MET A 236 11.64 8.09 -3.40
N ALA A 237 12.54 8.14 -2.43
CA ALA A 237 13.33 6.99 -2.02
C ALA A 237 13.42 6.97 -0.49
N GLU A 238 13.33 5.79 0.09
CA GLU A 238 13.56 5.58 1.52
C GLU A 238 14.64 4.53 1.74
N PHE A 239 15.48 4.74 2.74
CA PHE A 239 16.48 3.77 3.15
C PHE A 239 16.53 3.66 4.66
N PHE A 240 17.04 2.52 5.14
CA PHE A 240 17.26 2.30 6.56
C PHE A 240 18.71 2.60 6.95
N PHE A 241 18.91 3.26 8.08
CA PHE A 241 20.23 3.53 8.65
C PHE A 241 20.26 3.11 10.11
N GLY A 242 21.11 2.14 10.41
CA GLY A 242 21.36 1.60 11.76
C GLY A 242 21.73 0.13 11.72
N ASP A 243 21.78 -0.51 12.88
CA ASP A 243 21.95 -1.97 12.99
C ASP A 243 20.73 -2.71 12.43
N ALA A 244 20.94 -3.90 11.89
CA ALA A 244 19.86 -4.66 11.26
C ALA A 244 18.72 -4.90 12.25
N THR A 245 17.47 -4.80 11.77
CA THR A 245 16.33 -5.06 12.64
C THR A 245 16.34 -6.51 13.12
N ALA A 246 15.76 -6.78 14.31
CA ALA A 246 15.77 -8.12 14.89
C ALA A 246 15.15 -9.21 13.99
N ASP A 247 14.18 -8.82 13.15
CA ASP A 247 13.55 -9.66 12.14
C ASP A 247 14.32 -9.72 10.80
N LYS A 248 15.48 -9.07 10.73
CA LYS A 248 16.36 -8.90 9.56
C LYS A 248 15.65 -8.35 8.31
N LYS A 249 14.45 -7.77 8.45
CA LYS A 249 13.72 -7.18 7.33
C LYS A 249 14.37 -5.90 6.82
N ARG A 250 15.14 -5.22 7.65
CA ARG A 250 15.89 -4.01 7.30
C ARG A 250 17.35 -4.15 7.64
N THR A 251 18.19 -3.78 6.69
CA THR A 251 19.64 -3.82 6.77
C THR A 251 20.20 -2.44 6.55
N HIS A 252 21.36 -2.17 7.13
CA HIS A 252 22.07 -0.91 7.01
C HIS A 252 22.20 -0.49 5.52
N LEU A 253 21.83 0.76 5.21
CA LEU A 253 21.84 1.38 3.86
C LEU A 253 20.89 0.73 2.83
N GLY A 254 20.09 -0.26 3.22
CA GLY A 254 19.11 -0.89 2.35
C GLY A 254 18.00 0.09 1.95
N PHE A 255 17.59 0.06 0.69
CA PHE A 255 16.44 0.82 0.18
C PHE A 255 15.15 0.01 0.30
N TYR A 256 14.08 0.68 0.73
CA TYR A 256 12.79 0.06 0.95
C TYR A 256 11.67 0.99 0.49
N GLY A 257 10.56 0.42 0.05
CA GLY A 257 9.33 1.19 -0.08
C GLY A 257 8.62 1.38 1.26
N PRO A 258 7.52 2.17 1.28
CA PRO A 258 6.69 2.34 2.45
C PRO A 258 6.15 1.00 2.95
N CYS A 259 5.91 0.85 4.26
CA CYS A 259 5.42 -0.42 4.79
C CYS A 259 3.93 -0.67 4.48
N ASP A 260 3.59 -1.93 4.17
CA ASP A 260 2.21 -2.33 3.84
C ASP A 260 1.23 -2.16 5.01
N GLU A 261 1.66 -2.40 6.25
CA GLU A 261 0.76 -2.36 7.40
C GLU A 261 0.39 -0.93 7.83
N LYS A 262 1.33 0.03 7.77
CA LYS A 262 1.13 1.39 8.29
C LYS A 262 0.98 2.44 7.20
N CYS A 263 1.83 2.39 6.18
CA CYS A 263 1.89 3.44 5.17
C CYS A 263 0.83 3.22 4.09
N LYS A 264 0.69 1.99 3.56
CA LYS A 264 -0.21 1.70 2.43
C LYS A 264 -1.66 2.16 2.65
N PRO A 265 -2.30 1.94 3.82
CA PRO A 265 -3.68 2.39 4.02
C PRO A 265 -3.80 3.92 4.01
N ILE A 266 -2.79 4.62 4.54
CA ILE A 266 -2.73 6.09 4.55
C ILE A 266 -2.44 6.63 3.14
N LEU A 267 -1.43 6.08 2.46
CA LEU A 267 -1.03 6.47 1.11
C LEU A 267 -2.17 6.27 0.10
N LYS A 268 -2.93 5.19 0.21
CA LYS A 268 -4.12 4.95 -0.61
C LYS A 268 -5.11 6.12 -0.54
N GLN A 269 -5.33 6.65 0.66
CA GLN A 269 -6.24 7.78 0.88
C GLN A 269 -5.58 9.11 0.47
N MET A 270 -4.31 9.32 0.81
CA MET A 270 -3.56 10.52 0.43
C MET A 270 -3.48 10.73 -1.09
N LEU A 271 -3.29 9.63 -1.84
CA LEU A 271 -3.12 9.66 -3.30
C LEU A 271 -4.44 9.44 -4.05
N GLY A 272 -5.49 9.00 -3.35
CA GLY A 272 -6.76 8.60 -3.95
C GLY A 272 -6.67 7.36 -4.84
N LEU A 273 -5.57 6.62 -4.82
CA LEU A 273 -5.33 5.41 -5.60
C LEU A 273 -4.54 4.38 -4.78
N ASP A 274 -4.94 3.12 -4.88
CA ASP A 274 -4.21 1.98 -4.31
C ASP A 274 -3.19 1.49 -5.33
N ILE A 275 -1.95 1.98 -5.24
CA ILE A 275 -0.86 1.58 -6.13
C ILE A 275 -0.31 0.23 -5.66
N VAL A 276 -0.48 -0.79 -6.49
CA VAL A 276 0.00 -2.17 -6.22
C VAL A 276 1.44 -2.32 -6.66
N TYR A 277 1.78 -1.73 -7.81
CA TYR A 277 3.12 -1.77 -8.38
C TYR A 277 3.33 -0.55 -9.26
N GLN A 278 4.57 -0.04 -9.27
CA GLN A 278 5.01 0.95 -10.25
C GLN A 278 6.51 0.81 -10.50
N ASP A 279 6.91 1.18 -11.70
CA ASP A 279 8.28 1.46 -12.11
C ASP A 279 8.27 2.62 -13.11
N LYS A 280 9.38 2.87 -13.81
CA LYS A 280 9.48 3.95 -14.79
C LYS A 280 8.55 3.79 -16.02
N ASP A 281 8.09 2.57 -16.31
CA ASP A 281 7.41 2.22 -17.56
C ASP A 281 5.90 2.00 -17.35
N LEU A 282 5.47 1.51 -16.19
CA LEU A 282 4.06 1.22 -15.92
C LEU A 282 3.65 1.41 -14.46
N VAL A 283 2.34 1.48 -14.25
CA VAL A 283 1.69 1.42 -12.94
C VAL A 283 0.55 0.40 -12.96
N VAL A 284 0.46 -0.38 -11.90
CA VAL A 284 -0.67 -1.27 -11.61
C VAL A 284 -1.38 -0.75 -10.37
N VAL A 285 -2.68 -0.51 -10.50
CA VAL A 285 -3.53 -0.04 -9.40
C VAL A 285 -4.61 -1.06 -9.07
N ASN A 286 -5.01 -1.09 -7.81
CA ASN A 286 -6.22 -1.76 -7.36
C ASN A 286 -7.36 -0.75 -7.38
N LYS A 287 -8.10 -0.70 -8.49
CA LYS A 287 -9.19 0.25 -8.70
C LYS A 287 -10.30 0.03 -7.66
N PRO A 288 -10.74 1.06 -6.91
CA PRO A 288 -11.94 0.94 -6.10
C PRO A 288 -13.18 0.81 -6.98
N GLU A 289 -14.28 0.33 -6.42
CA GLU A 289 -15.56 0.43 -7.10
C GLU A 289 -16.04 1.88 -7.23
N HIS A 290 -17.00 2.11 -8.11
CA HIS A 290 -17.59 3.42 -8.44
C HIS A 290 -16.64 4.46 -9.08
N LEU A 291 -15.34 4.18 -9.17
CA LEU A 291 -14.39 5.00 -9.93
C LEU A 291 -14.30 4.54 -11.39
N LEU A 292 -14.38 5.47 -12.34
CA LEU A 292 -14.17 5.16 -13.76
C LEU A 292 -12.70 4.77 -14.02
N SER A 293 -12.47 3.87 -14.98
CA SER A 293 -11.10 3.54 -15.41
C SER A 293 -10.47 4.65 -16.27
N VAL A 294 -11.28 5.24 -17.16
CA VAL A 294 -10.89 6.28 -18.13
C VAL A 294 -11.93 7.41 -18.11
N PRO A 295 -11.61 8.62 -18.59
CA PRO A 295 -12.53 9.75 -18.55
C PRO A 295 -13.84 9.43 -19.28
N GLY A 296 -14.97 9.74 -18.64
CA GLY A 296 -16.29 9.64 -19.22
C GLY A 296 -16.62 10.82 -20.14
N ARG A 297 -17.84 10.80 -20.69
CA ARG A 297 -18.42 11.96 -21.39
C ARG A 297 -18.99 12.93 -20.36
N GLY A 298 -18.77 14.23 -20.54
CA GLY A 298 -19.24 15.27 -19.61
C GLY A 298 -18.18 15.67 -18.59
N VAL A 299 -18.25 16.91 -18.10
CA VAL A 299 -17.27 17.49 -17.17
C VAL A 299 -17.30 16.79 -15.81
N GLU A 300 -18.48 16.30 -15.40
CA GLU A 300 -18.71 15.61 -14.15
C GLU A 300 -18.14 14.18 -14.10
N ARG A 301 -17.68 13.63 -15.24
CA ARG A 301 -17.15 12.26 -15.36
C ARG A 301 -15.67 12.21 -15.70
N GLN A 302 -14.93 13.28 -15.40
CA GLN A 302 -13.49 13.36 -15.67
C GLN A 302 -12.64 12.73 -14.57
N ASP A 303 -13.16 12.59 -13.35
CA ASP A 303 -12.49 11.84 -12.28
C ASP A 303 -12.51 10.33 -12.59
N CYS A 304 -11.31 9.77 -12.73
CA CYS A 304 -11.09 8.38 -13.10
C CYS A 304 -9.67 7.95 -12.71
N VAL A 305 -9.36 6.66 -12.84
CA VAL A 305 -7.99 6.16 -12.60
C VAL A 305 -6.97 6.86 -13.49
N GLU A 306 -7.24 6.98 -14.79
CA GLU A 306 -6.31 7.61 -15.74
C GLU A 306 -5.99 9.06 -15.36
N SER A 307 -6.99 9.87 -14.98
CA SER A 307 -6.75 11.27 -14.58
C SER A 307 -5.99 11.35 -13.25
N ARG A 308 -6.32 10.51 -12.27
CA ARG A 308 -5.57 10.44 -10.99
C ARG A 308 -4.12 9.96 -11.18
N VAL A 309 -3.89 8.96 -12.05
CA VAL A 309 -2.54 8.51 -12.42
C VAL A 309 -1.77 9.63 -13.09
N ARG A 310 -2.39 10.39 -14.00
CA ARG A 310 -1.71 11.53 -14.65
C ARG A 310 -1.40 12.68 -13.70
N SER A 311 -2.17 12.88 -12.63
CA SER A 311 -1.81 13.83 -11.57
C SER A 311 -0.54 13.41 -10.83
N LEU A 312 -0.36 12.10 -10.60
CA LEU A 312 0.83 11.53 -9.96
C LEU A 312 2.03 11.44 -10.92
N PHE A 313 1.77 11.15 -12.20
CA PHE A 313 2.77 10.98 -13.24
C PHE A 313 2.44 11.86 -14.47
N PRO A 314 2.69 13.18 -14.42
CA PRO A 314 2.32 14.09 -15.53
C PRO A 314 3.02 13.83 -16.85
N HIS A 315 4.12 13.07 -16.85
CA HIS A 315 4.81 12.63 -18.07
C HIS A 315 4.09 11.48 -18.77
N ALA A 316 3.12 10.82 -18.11
CA ALA A 316 2.37 9.73 -18.69
C ALA A 316 1.58 10.18 -19.94
N PRO A 317 1.43 9.32 -20.95
CA PRO A 317 0.59 9.62 -22.11
C PRO A 317 -0.82 10.05 -21.72
N LEU A 318 -1.46 10.89 -22.55
CA LEU A 318 -2.85 11.31 -22.34
C LEU A 318 -3.80 10.12 -22.19
N GLN A 319 -3.59 9.08 -23.00
CA GLN A 319 -4.24 7.78 -22.89
C GLN A 319 -3.21 6.79 -22.37
N CYS A 320 -3.19 6.56 -21.06
CA CYS A 320 -2.23 5.65 -20.44
C CYS A 320 -2.85 4.30 -20.08
N ALA A 321 -4.19 4.19 -20.04
CA ALA A 321 -4.86 2.91 -19.82
C ALA A 321 -4.79 2.01 -21.08
N ALA A 322 -4.24 0.80 -20.92
CA ALA A 322 -4.21 -0.22 -21.98
C ALA A 322 -5.50 -1.06 -22.04
N HIS A 323 -6.23 -1.11 -20.94
CA HIS A 323 -7.53 -1.78 -20.80
C HIS A 323 -8.41 -1.01 -19.81
N ARG A 324 -9.66 -1.46 -19.61
CA ARG A 324 -10.61 -0.80 -18.70
C ARG A 324 -11.44 -1.82 -17.93
N LEU A 325 -11.72 -1.47 -16.69
CA LEU A 325 -12.77 -2.08 -15.87
C LEU A 325 -14.04 -1.23 -15.92
N ASP A 326 -15.20 -1.85 -15.73
CA ASP A 326 -16.45 -1.12 -15.53
C ASP A 326 -16.36 -0.25 -14.27
N MET A 327 -17.18 0.79 -14.19
CA MET A 327 -17.20 1.73 -13.06
C MET A 327 -17.36 1.00 -11.73
N ASP A 328 -18.32 0.09 -11.63
CA ASP A 328 -18.63 -0.64 -10.40
C ASP A 328 -17.75 -1.88 -10.19
N THR A 329 -16.95 -2.30 -11.17
CA THR A 329 -15.98 -3.38 -11.00
C THR A 329 -14.76 -2.88 -10.25
N SER A 330 -14.32 -3.59 -9.21
CA SER A 330 -13.08 -3.28 -8.49
C SER A 330 -11.91 -4.16 -8.96
N GLY A 331 -10.68 -3.83 -8.59
CA GLY A 331 -9.52 -4.70 -8.78
C GLY A 331 -8.46 -4.17 -9.75
N LEU A 332 -7.59 -5.09 -10.20
CA LEU A 332 -6.34 -4.78 -10.89
C LEU A 332 -6.54 -4.12 -12.27
N LEU A 333 -5.90 -2.96 -12.45
CA LEU A 333 -5.82 -2.22 -13.70
C LEU A 333 -4.37 -1.82 -13.97
N VAL A 334 -3.90 -1.96 -15.22
CA VAL A 334 -2.53 -1.60 -15.63
C VAL A 334 -2.57 -0.43 -16.61
N LEU A 335 -1.67 0.53 -16.39
CA LEU A 335 -1.50 1.72 -17.22
C LEU A 335 -0.02 1.87 -17.59
N GLY A 336 0.26 2.24 -18.84
CA GLY A 336 1.62 2.52 -19.32
C GLY A 336 2.01 3.98 -19.04
N LEU A 337 3.09 4.19 -18.30
CA LEU A 337 3.62 5.53 -17.98
C LEU A 337 4.46 6.11 -19.13
N THR A 338 4.78 5.31 -20.15
CA THR A 338 5.43 5.75 -21.39
C THR A 338 4.62 5.35 -22.62
N LYS A 339 4.81 6.06 -23.75
CA LYS A 339 4.16 5.71 -25.03
C LYS A 339 4.54 4.29 -25.50
N GLN A 340 5.80 3.89 -25.29
CA GLN A 340 6.28 2.56 -25.61
C GLN A 340 5.58 1.50 -24.76
N ALA A 341 5.50 1.75 -23.44
CA ALA A 341 4.85 0.83 -22.52
C ALA A 341 3.37 0.65 -22.84
N HIS A 342 2.65 1.75 -23.06
CA HIS A 342 1.25 1.73 -23.46
C HIS A 342 1.03 0.93 -24.74
N ARG A 343 1.80 1.19 -25.80
CA ARG A 343 1.70 0.46 -27.07
C ARG A 343 1.92 -1.04 -26.90
N SER A 344 2.97 -1.43 -26.16
CA SER A 344 3.30 -2.84 -25.91
C SER A 344 2.17 -3.53 -25.13
N LEU A 345 1.67 -2.91 -24.06
CA LEU A 345 0.53 -3.43 -23.30
C LEU A 345 -0.72 -3.57 -24.18
N SER A 346 -1.05 -2.57 -24.99
CA SER A 346 -2.20 -2.64 -25.91
C SER A 346 -2.08 -3.80 -26.89
N VAL A 347 -0.90 -4.06 -27.44
CA VAL A 347 -0.64 -5.22 -28.31
C VAL A 347 -0.86 -6.54 -27.55
N GLN A 348 -0.34 -6.66 -26.33
CA GLN A 348 -0.54 -7.87 -25.50
C GLN A 348 -2.02 -8.16 -25.23
N PHE A 349 -2.82 -7.11 -24.94
CA PHE A 349 -4.28 -7.25 -24.78
C PHE A 349 -4.96 -7.64 -26.09
N GLN A 350 -4.56 -7.03 -27.21
CA GLN A 350 -5.11 -7.34 -28.54
C GLN A 350 -4.81 -8.78 -28.96
N GLN A 351 -3.61 -9.28 -28.64
CA GLN A 351 -3.14 -10.63 -28.95
C GLN A 351 -3.54 -11.67 -27.88
N GLN A 352 -4.35 -11.29 -26.88
CA GLN A 352 -4.84 -12.18 -25.82
C GLN A 352 -3.72 -12.87 -25.00
N GLN A 353 -2.56 -12.20 -24.85
CA GLN A 353 -1.40 -12.71 -24.08
C GLN A 353 -1.49 -12.37 -22.57
N VAL A 354 -2.49 -11.56 -22.20
CA VAL A 354 -2.75 -11.15 -20.83
C VAL A 354 -3.74 -12.11 -20.18
N GLU A 355 -3.33 -12.70 -19.07
CA GLU A 355 -4.20 -13.55 -18.25
C GLU A 355 -4.94 -12.68 -17.25
N LYS A 356 -6.25 -12.88 -17.15
CA LYS A 356 -7.12 -12.15 -16.22
C LYS A 356 -7.97 -13.16 -15.47
N GLN A 357 -8.06 -13.01 -14.16
CA GLN A 357 -9.01 -13.77 -13.36
C GLN A 357 -9.83 -12.82 -12.50
N TYR A 358 -11.12 -13.08 -12.46
CA TYR A 358 -12.08 -12.32 -11.67
C TYR A 358 -12.73 -13.23 -10.66
N VAL A 359 -13.02 -12.70 -9.48
CA VAL A 359 -13.89 -13.39 -8.52
C VAL A 359 -15.22 -12.65 -8.49
N ALA A 360 -16.32 -13.41 -8.52
CA ALA A 360 -17.67 -12.89 -8.42
C ALA A 360 -18.50 -13.69 -7.42
N LEU A 361 -19.48 -13.02 -6.79
CA LEU A 361 -20.59 -13.69 -6.13
C LEU A 361 -21.80 -13.67 -7.07
N LEU A 362 -22.33 -14.84 -7.42
CA LEU A 362 -23.53 -14.97 -8.23
C LEU A 362 -24.74 -15.24 -7.33
N GLU A 363 -25.90 -14.66 -7.69
CA GLU A 363 -27.16 -14.94 -7.00
C GLU A 363 -27.56 -16.41 -7.23
N GLY A 364 -27.83 -17.16 -6.16
CA GLY A 364 -28.25 -18.56 -6.23
C GLY A 364 -27.10 -19.59 -6.22
N VAL A 365 -27.45 -20.83 -6.55
CA VAL A 365 -26.54 -21.99 -6.50
C VAL A 365 -26.21 -22.43 -7.93
N LEU A 366 -24.97 -22.19 -8.34
CA LEU A 366 -24.42 -22.73 -9.57
C LEU A 366 -24.19 -24.23 -9.39
N THR A 367 -24.88 -25.05 -10.17
CA THR A 367 -24.84 -26.52 -10.03
C THR A 367 -23.58 -27.14 -10.63
N SER A 368 -23.07 -26.57 -11.73
CA SER A 368 -21.82 -27.00 -12.37
C SER A 368 -20.60 -26.50 -11.60
N GLU A 369 -19.56 -27.34 -11.52
CA GLU A 369 -18.30 -26.97 -10.85
C GLU A 369 -17.42 -26.10 -11.73
N GLU A 370 -17.41 -26.34 -13.04
CA GLU A 370 -16.65 -25.57 -14.02
C GLU A 370 -17.31 -25.65 -15.40
N GLY A 371 -16.90 -24.77 -16.31
CA GLY A 371 -17.38 -24.78 -17.68
C GLY A 371 -16.89 -23.59 -18.50
N VAL A 372 -17.41 -23.49 -19.72
CA VAL A 372 -17.09 -22.42 -20.67
C VAL A 372 -18.39 -21.83 -21.22
N ILE A 373 -18.49 -20.50 -21.21
CA ILE A 373 -19.61 -19.75 -21.76
C ILE A 373 -19.12 -19.01 -22.99
N THR A 374 -19.75 -19.26 -24.13
CA THR A 374 -19.47 -18.58 -25.40
C THR A 374 -20.77 -18.01 -25.96
N LEU A 375 -20.89 -16.68 -25.95
CA LEU A 375 -22.10 -15.98 -26.41
C LEU A 375 -21.72 -14.80 -27.33
N PRO A 376 -22.48 -14.54 -28.41
CA PRO A 376 -22.39 -13.33 -29.19
C PRO A 376 -23.31 -12.23 -28.60
N PHE A 377 -22.77 -11.03 -28.45
CA PHE A 377 -23.52 -9.89 -27.93
C PHE A 377 -23.00 -8.55 -28.44
N ARG A 378 -23.84 -7.53 -28.34
CA ARG A 378 -23.53 -6.17 -28.77
C ARG A 378 -24.13 -5.14 -27.83
N LEU A 379 -23.78 -3.87 -28.04
CA LEU A 379 -24.41 -2.75 -27.35
C LEU A 379 -25.92 -2.72 -27.62
N ASP A 380 -26.68 -2.62 -26.54
CA ASP A 380 -28.10 -2.26 -26.61
C ASP A 380 -28.19 -0.73 -26.75
N VAL A 381 -28.47 -0.27 -27.96
CA VAL A 381 -28.53 1.16 -28.29
C VAL A 381 -29.67 1.85 -27.55
N GLY A 382 -30.79 1.15 -27.29
CA GLY A 382 -31.95 1.70 -26.59
C GLY A 382 -31.75 1.81 -25.08
N ASN A 383 -30.91 0.94 -24.50
CA ASN A 383 -30.69 0.87 -23.05
C ASN A 383 -29.22 1.07 -22.64
N ARG A 384 -28.52 2.02 -23.29
CA ARG A 384 -27.10 2.29 -22.97
C ARG A 384 -26.92 2.50 -21.45
N PRO A 385 -25.89 1.89 -20.83
CA PRO A 385 -24.75 1.19 -21.42
C PRO A 385 -24.92 -0.35 -21.55
N ARG A 386 -26.15 -0.90 -21.44
CA ARG A 386 -26.39 -2.36 -21.47
C ARG A 386 -25.89 -3.01 -22.76
N GLN A 387 -25.55 -4.28 -22.65
CA GLN A 387 -25.28 -5.19 -23.76
C GLN A 387 -26.45 -6.17 -23.87
N ILE A 388 -26.72 -6.63 -25.07
CA ILE A 388 -27.78 -7.60 -25.38
C ILE A 388 -27.20 -8.75 -26.20
N TYR A 389 -27.67 -9.96 -25.91
CA TYR A 389 -27.40 -11.14 -26.74
C TYR A 389 -27.95 -10.91 -28.15
N ASP A 390 -27.14 -11.16 -29.16
CA ASP A 390 -27.54 -11.06 -30.56
C ASP A 390 -26.72 -12.06 -31.37
N GLU A 391 -27.37 -13.09 -31.88
CA GLU A 391 -26.71 -14.18 -32.62
C GLU A 391 -26.17 -13.75 -33.98
N HIS A 392 -26.79 -12.76 -34.61
CA HIS A 392 -26.46 -12.36 -35.98
C HIS A 392 -25.48 -11.19 -36.01
N GLN A 393 -25.64 -10.21 -35.12
CA GLN A 393 -24.85 -8.97 -35.10
C GLN A 393 -23.92 -8.87 -33.89
N GLY A 394 -24.00 -9.82 -32.95
CA GLY A 394 -23.16 -9.85 -31.77
C GLY A 394 -21.71 -10.22 -32.08
N LYS A 395 -20.79 -9.70 -31.26
CA LYS A 395 -19.41 -10.15 -31.24
C LYS A 395 -19.27 -11.27 -30.23
N TRP A 396 -18.65 -12.37 -30.63
CA TRP A 396 -18.38 -13.51 -29.74
C TRP A 396 -17.47 -13.09 -28.58
N GLY A 397 -17.87 -13.51 -27.39
CA GLY A 397 -17.04 -13.52 -26.20
C GLY A 397 -17.03 -14.90 -25.56
N THR A 398 -15.90 -15.27 -24.97
CA THR A 398 -15.69 -16.56 -24.30
C THR A 398 -15.12 -16.36 -22.91
N THR A 399 -15.70 -17.05 -21.93
CA THR A 399 -15.31 -17.00 -20.52
C THR A 399 -15.30 -18.43 -19.95
N SER A 400 -14.18 -18.86 -19.38
CA SER A 400 -14.17 -20.06 -18.53
C SER A 400 -14.57 -19.68 -17.11
N TYR A 401 -15.25 -20.57 -16.40
CA TYR A 401 -15.63 -20.36 -15.00
C TYR A 401 -15.35 -21.58 -14.15
N LYS A 402 -15.13 -21.36 -12.85
CA LYS A 402 -15.02 -22.40 -11.82
C LYS A 402 -15.70 -21.94 -10.54
N ARG A 403 -16.66 -22.72 -10.04
CA ARG A 403 -17.29 -22.51 -8.73
C ARG A 403 -16.27 -22.83 -7.64
N LEU A 404 -16.01 -21.84 -6.79
CA LEU A 404 -15.08 -21.95 -5.66
C LEU A 404 -15.81 -22.40 -4.39
N ALA A 405 -16.99 -21.84 -4.14
CA ALA A 405 -17.78 -22.14 -2.95
C ALA A 405 -19.26 -21.79 -3.17
N VAL A 406 -20.11 -22.35 -2.31
CA VAL A 406 -21.49 -21.88 -2.10
C VAL A 406 -21.57 -21.33 -0.68
N GLU A 407 -22.00 -20.09 -0.57
CA GLU A 407 -22.01 -19.33 0.68
C GLU A 407 -23.43 -18.89 1.02
N ARG A 408 -23.67 -18.62 2.30
CA ARG A 408 -24.94 -18.09 2.79
C ARG A 408 -24.75 -16.66 3.27
N LEU A 409 -25.47 -15.72 2.65
CA LEU A 409 -25.48 -14.33 3.09
C LEU A 409 -26.19 -14.20 4.45
N LYS A 410 -25.97 -13.08 5.14
CA LYS A 410 -26.69 -12.75 6.39
C LYS A 410 -28.22 -12.75 6.22
N SER A 411 -28.71 -12.46 5.01
CA SER A 411 -30.12 -12.53 4.64
C SER A 411 -30.68 -13.95 4.51
N GLY A 412 -29.84 -14.97 4.63
CA GLY A 412 -30.21 -16.39 4.45
C GLY A 412 -30.17 -16.86 2.99
N LYS A 413 -30.01 -15.95 2.01
CA LYS A 413 -29.89 -16.29 0.58
C LYS A 413 -28.58 -17.02 0.30
N LEU A 414 -28.65 -18.04 -0.57
CA LEU A 414 -27.47 -18.74 -1.07
C LEU A 414 -26.88 -18.00 -2.27
N VAL A 415 -25.55 -17.93 -2.30
CA VAL A 415 -24.77 -17.34 -3.39
C VAL A 415 -23.63 -18.28 -3.77
N SER A 416 -23.17 -18.18 -5.02
CA SER A 416 -22.04 -18.97 -5.52
C SER A 416 -20.84 -18.07 -5.74
N ARG A 417 -19.71 -18.37 -5.09
CA ARG A 417 -18.44 -17.72 -5.39
C ARG A 417 -17.81 -18.40 -6.60
N VAL A 418 -17.52 -17.62 -7.63
CA VAL A 418 -17.07 -18.13 -8.92
C VAL A 418 -15.82 -17.39 -9.36
N LEU A 419 -14.81 -18.15 -9.77
CA LEU A 419 -13.66 -17.66 -10.52
C LEU A 419 -14.03 -17.58 -12.01
N LEU A 420 -13.85 -16.42 -12.63
CA LEU A 420 -14.16 -16.15 -14.03
C LEU A 420 -12.88 -15.76 -14.78
N THR A 421 -12.58 -16.47 -15.87
CA THR A 421 -11.39 -16.25 -16.71
C THR A 421 -11.84 -15.84 -18.12
N PRO A 422 -11.94 -14.53 -18.42
CA PRO A 422 -12.37 -14.05 -19.73
C PRO A 422 -11.24 -14.13 -20.77
N HIS A 423 -11.43 -14.97 -21.79
CA HIS A 423 -10.50 -15.13 -22.92
C HIS A 423 -10.58 -13.97 -23.91
N SER A 424 -11.77 -13.38 -24.04
CA SER A 424 -12.00 -12.11 -24.75
C SER A 424 -12.16 -10.93 -23.78
N GLY A 425 -12.23 -9.70 -24.31
CA GLY A 425 -12.37 -8.48 -23.51
C GLY A 425 -13.51 -7.58 -23.97
N ARG A 426 -14.73 -8.12 -24.10
CA ARG A 426 -15.90 -7.33 -24.53
C ARG A 426 -16.52 -6.56 -23.35
N THR A 427 -17.19 -5.45 -23.65
CA THR A 427 -17.88 -4.63 -22.62
C THR A 427 -18.93 -5.47 -21.90
N HIS A 428 -18.97 -5.42 -20.57
CA HIS A 428 -19.89 -6.19 -19.70
C HIS A 428 -19.92 -7.71 -19.94
N GLN A 429 -18.90 -8.30 -20.56
CA GLN A 429 -18.88 -9.71 -20.94
C GLN A 429 -19.24 -10.65 -19.78
N LEU A 430 -18.54 -10.52 -18.65
CA LEU A 430 -18.74 -11.38 -17.49
C LEU A 430 -20.16 -11.26 -16.95
N ARG A 431 -20.66 -10.02 -16.84
CA ARG A 431 -21.98 -9.69 -16.30
C ARG A 431 -23.10 -10.30 -17.14
N LEU A 432 -23.00 -10.17 -18.48
CA LEU A 432 -23.97 -10.76 -19.40
C LEU A 432 -23.86 -12.30 -19.42
N HIS A 433 -22.65 -12.85 -19.44
CA HIS A 433 -22.43 -14.30 -19.45
C HIS A 433 -23.02 -14.97 -18.20
N THR A 434 -22.88 -14.34 -17.04
CA THR A 434 -23.44 -14.89 -15.80
C THR A 434 -24.96 -14.71 -15.75
N SER A 435 -25.49 -13.55 -16.15
CA SER A 435 -26.92 -13.25 -16.00
C SER A 435 -27.82 -13.90 -17.05
N HIS A 436 -27.35 -14.05 -18.29
CA HIS A 436 -28.19 -14.45 -19.41
C HIS A 436 -28.63 -15.91 -19.29
N PRO A 437 -29.88 -16.28 -19.64
CA PRO A 437 -30.36 -17.67 -19.56
C PRO A 437 -29.57 -18.67 -20.42
N LYS A 438 -29.04 -18.24 -21.57
CA LYS A 438 -28.12 -19.05 -22.41
C LYS A 438 -26.68 -19.15 -21.83
N GLY A 439 -26.38 -18.39 -20.78
CA GLY A 439 -25.13 -18.43 -20.03
C GLY A 439 -25.31 -19.23 -18.75
N LEU A 440 -25.04 -18.62 -17.59
CA LEU A 440 -25.30 -19.27 -16.29
C LEU A 440 -26.72 -19.05 -15.76
N GLY A 441 -27.43 -18.02 -16.24
CA GLY A 441 -28.74 -17.64 -15.71
C GLY A 441 -28.73 -17.14 -14.26
N LEU A 442 -27.54 -16.82 -13.71
CA LEU A 442 -27.33 -16.38 -12.34
C LEU A 442 -26.58 -15.03 -12.36
N PRO A 443 -27.27 -13.89 -12.21
CA PRO A 443 -26.62 -12.58 -12.27
C PRO A 443 -25.63 -12.40 -11.13
N ILE A 444 -24.65 -11.52 -11.33
CA ILE A 444 -23.72 -11.13 -10.27
C ILE A 444 -24.50 -10.36 -9.20
N LEU A 445 -24.26 -10.71 -7.94
CA LEU A 445 -24.87 -10.11 -6.78
C LEU A 445 -24.63 -8.59 -6.77
N GLY A 446 -25.73 -7.82 -6.69
CA GLY A 446 -25.72 -6.36 -6.71
C GLY A 446 -25.52 -5.71 -8.08
N ASP A 447 -25.55 -6.48 -9.17
CA ASP A 447 -25.52 -5.92 -10.52
C ASP A 447 -26.82 -5.17 -10.83
N ARG A 448 -26.73 -3.84 -10.93
CA ARG A 448 -27.88 -2.94 -11.23
C ARG A 448 -28.34 -3.00 -12.69
N LEU A 449 -27.52 -3.52 -13.61
CA LEU A 449 -27.85 -3.57 -15.03
C LEU A 449 -28.46 -4.91 -15.42
N TYR A 450 -27.93 -6.01 -14.88
CA TYR A 450 -28.28 -7.37 -15.29
C TYR A 450 -28.88 -8.25 -14.19
N GLY A 451 -28.89 -7.76 -12.94
CA GLY A 451 -29.44 -8.46 -11.79
C GLY A 451 -30.46 -7.60 -11.04
N THR A 452 -30.62 -7.89 -9.75
CA THR A 452 -31.62 -7.22 -8.90
C THR A 452 -31.19 -5.83 -8.43
N GLY A 453 -29.88 -5.56 -8.37
CA GLY A 453 -29.33 -4.29 -7.88
C GLY A 453 -29.61 -3.98 -6.40
N MET A 454 -30.05 -4.97 -5.61
CA MET A 454 -30.46 -4.75 -4.21
C MET A 454 -29.30 -4.59 -3.22
N GLU A 455 -28.11 -5.08 -3.56
CA GLU A 455 -26.92 -4.92 -2.70
C GLU A 455 -26.24 -3.57 -2.92
N THR A 456 -25.42 -3.16 -1.94
CA THR A 456 -24.73 -1.87 -1.96
C THR A 456 -23.70 -1.74 -3.10
N ARG A 457 -23.19 -2.89 -3.60
CA ARG A 457 -22.11 -2.95 -4.58
C ARG A 457 -22.25 -4.08 -5.60
N LEU A 458 -21.55 -3.94 -6.73
CA LEU A 458 -21.33 -5.04 -7.67
C LEU A 458 -20.24 -5.98 -7.11
N HIS A 459 -20.61 -7.24 -6.87
CA HIS A 459 -19.69 -8.25 -6.36
C HIS A 459 -18.87 -8.88 -7.51
N LEU A 460 -18.08 -8.05 -8.19
CA LEU A 460 -17.14 -8.45 -9.24
C LEU A 460 -15.79 -7.77 -9.01
N HIS A 461 -14.73 -8.57 -8.87
CA HIS A 461 -13.39 -8.09 -8.58
C HIS A 461 -12.36 -8.69 -9.56
N ALA A 462 -11.58 -7.83 -10.23
CA ALA A 462 -10.41 -8.23 -11.01
C ALA A 462 -9.27 -8.66 -10.07
N HIS A 463 -9.27 -9.95 -9.74
CA HIS A 463 -8.48 -10.54 -8.68
C HIS A 463 -7.02 -10.79 -9.08
N THR A 464 -6.79 -11.30 -10.29
CA THR A 464 -5.44 -11.62 -10.81
C THR A 464 -5.25 -10.99 -12.18
N LEU A 465 -4.06 -10.42 -12.40
CA LEU A 465 -3.64 -9.88 -13.69
C LEU A 465 -2.18 -10.29 -13.96
N SER A 466 -1.94 -11.00 -15.06
CA SER A 466 -0.61 -11.43 -15.48
C SER A 466 -0.31 -11.02 -16.92
N PHE A 467 0.84 -10.40 -17.13
CA PHE A 467 1.28 -9.89 -18.43
C PHE A 467 2.80 -9.82 -18.48
N SER A 468 3.38 -9.63 -19.67
CA SER A 468 4.82 -9.43 -19.80
C SER A 468 5.14 -7.96 -19.66
N HIS A 469 6.12 -7.61 -18.84
CA HIS A 469 6.56 -6.23 -18.67
C HIS A 469 6.96 -5.65 -20.04
N PRO A 470 6.49 -4.45 -20.40
CA PRO A 470 6.44 -3.99 -21.78
C PRO A 470 7.81 -3.62 -22.38
N VAL A 471 8.86 -3.50 -21.54
CA VAL A 471 10.21 -3.12 -21.96
C VAL A 471 11.20 -4.27 -21.85
N ASP A 472 11.30 -4.89 -20.68
CA ASP A 472 12.27 -5.97 -20.40
C ASP A 472 11.70 -7.39 -20.64
N GLY A 473 10.40 -7.52 -20.91
CA GLY A 473 9.74 -8.79 -21.25
C GLY A 473 9.50 -9.75 -20.09
N ARG A 474 9.93 -9.44 -18.85
CA ARG A 474 9.76 -10.35 -17.71
C ARG A 474 8.28 -10.57 -17.40
N ARG A 475 7.88 -11.79 -17.03
CA ARG A 475 6.48 -12.06 -16.64
C ARG A 475 6.18 -11.43 -15.30
N LEU A 476 5.13 -10.62 -15.24
CA LEU A 476 4.58 -10.04 -14.02
C LEU A 476 3.23 -10.68 -13.72
N CYS A 477 2.97 -10.93 -12.44
CA CYS A 477 1.71 -11.45 -11.94
C CYS A 477 1.36 -10.71 -10.65
N PHE A 478 0.14 -10.17 -10.61
CA PHE A 478 -0.38 -9.45 -9.46
C PHE A 478 -1.68 -10.07 -9.00
N THR A 479 -1.87 -10.11 -7.67
CA THR A 479 -3.08 -10.62 -7.03
C THR A 479 -3.50 -9.67 -5.91
N THR A 480 -4.81 -9.42 -5.79
CA THR A 480 -5.40 -8.59 -4.72
C THR A 480 -6.46 -9.34 -3.95
N THR A 481 -6.56 -9.10 -2.65
CA THR A 481 -7.63 -9.69 -1.81
C THR A 481 -9.00 -9.28 -2.33
N VAL A 482 -9.90 -10.26 -2.46
CA VAL A 482 -11.29 -10.02 -2.85
C VAL A 482 -12.01 -9.28 -1.71
N PRO A 483 -12.66 -8.13 -1.97
CA PRO A 483 -13.19 -7.27 -0.92
C PRO A 483 -14.60 -7.68 -0.41
N PHE A 484 -15.02 -8.94 -0.63
CA PHE A 484 -16.32 -9.49 -0.27
C PHE A 484 -16.28 -11.01 -0.13
#